data_AF-A0A914N2B8-F1
#
_entry.id   AF-A0A914N2B8-F1
#
_cell.length_a   1.000
_cell.length_b   1.000
_cell.length_c   1.000
_cell.angle_alpha   90.00
_cell.angle_beta   90.00
_cell.angle_gamma   90.00
#
_symmetry.space_group_name_H-M   'P 1'
#
loop_
_entity.id
_entity.type
_entity.pdbx_description
1 polymer ?
#
loop_
_entity_poly.entity_id
_entity_poly.type
_entity_poly.pdbx_seq_one_letter_code
_entity_poly.pdbx_strand_id
1 'polypeptide(L)'
;VLWLNGGPRCSSLGGLFTELGPYLINKDGKTLRLNPYSWNKYASIIFLESPAWTGYSYNTKSKNVSTNDDSVAVENYAALKDFFNKYPSFKSNPFYLTGESYAAVYIPILAVKILEGNKATQINLKGVAIGNGVLSDSLHTNTLPLYLYSHGLIDEEVWQSFQSQCCNGCMG
;
A
#
# COMPACT_ATOMS: atom_id res chain seq x y z
N VAL A 1 12.48 4.69 3.62
CA VAL A 1 11.43 4.03 2.82
C VAL A 1 10.15 4.00 3.66
N LEU A 2 9.03 4.49 3.14
CA LEU A 2 7.71 4.27 3.74
C LEU A 2 7.10 3.01 3.14
N TRP A 3 6.50 2.16 3.96
CA TRP A 3 5.70 1.00 3.54
C TRP A 3 4.24 1.17 3.96
N LEU A 4 3.32 0.97 3.01
CA LEU A 4 1.88 0.94 3.21
C LEU A 4 1.29 -0.35 2.65
N ASN A 5 0.60 -1.14 3.49
CA ASN A 5 -0.30 -2.19 2.99
C ASN A 5 -1.63 -1.56 2.51
N GLY A 6 -2.33 -2.26 1.61
CA GLY A 6 -3.58 -1.82 1.00
C GLY A 6 -4.84 -2.18 1.80
N GLY A 7 -5.73 -2.97 1.22
CA GLY A 7 -7.01 -3.40 1.81
C GLY A 7 -8.21 -2.91 1.02
N PRO A 8 -8.70 -1.66 1.20
CA PRO A 8 -8.29 -0.60 2.13
C PRO A 8 -8.24 -0.99 3.62
N ARG A 9 -7.43 -0.28 4.43
CA ARG A 9 -7.31 -0.43 5.91
C ARG A 9 -6.68 -1.73 6.42
N CYS A 10 -5.91 -2.43 5.61
CA CYS A 10 -5.05 -3.49 6.13
C CYS A 10 -3.85 -2.84 6.84
N SER A 11 -3.52 -3.37 8.03
CA SER A 11 -2.40 -2.86 8.81
C SER A 11 -1.06 -3.07 8.10
N SER A 12 -0.24 -2.03 8.07
CA SER A 12 1.16 -2.12 7.60
C SER A 12 2.06 -2.94 8.52
N LEU A 13 1.59 -3.34 9.70
CA LEU A 13 2.28 -4.32 10.53
C LEU A 13 2.20 -5.74 9.94
N GLY A 14 1.28 -6.00 9.00
CA GLY A 14 1.36 -7.17 8.12
C GLY A 14 2.69 -7.17 7.37
N GLY A 15 3.00 -6.08 6.66
CA GLY A 15 4.30 -5.89 6.01
C GLY A 15 5.50 -6.09 6.94
N LEU A 16 5.41 -5.61 8.18
CA LEU A 16 6.47 -5.77 9.17
C LEU A 16 6.66 -7.23 9.61
N PHE A 17 5.57 -7.92 9.95
CA PHE A 17 5.64 -9.20 10.66
C PHE A 17 5.45 -10.44 9.77
N THR A 18 5.02 -10.27 8.53
CA THR A 18 4.76 -11.38 7.61
C THR A 18 5.46 -11.26 6.26
N GLU A 19 5.99 -10.09 5.91
CA GLU A 19 6.57 -9.84 4.58
C GLU A 19 8.06 -9.44 4.66
N LEU A 20 8.35 -8.15 4.83
CA LEU A 20 9.67 -7.56 4.55
C LEU A 20 10.40 -7.00 5.78
N GLY A 21 9.78 -7.08 6.96
CA GLY A 21 10.41 -6.63 8.20
C GLY A 21 11.51 -7.56 8.72
N PRO A 22 12.27 -7.11 9.73
CA PRO A 22 13.43 -7.83 10.28
C PRO A 22 13.08 -9.13 10.99
N TYR A 23 11.85 -9.25 11.49
CA TYR A 23 11.37 -10.38 12.26
C TYR A 23 10.01 -10.82 11.75
N LEU A 24 9.83 -12.13 11.58
CA LEU A 24 8.57 -12.72 11.17
C LEU A 24 7.94 -13.49 12.32
N ILE A 25 6.62 -13.41 12.44
CA ILE A 25 5.87 -14.17 13.46
C ILE A 25 5.91 -15.66 13.12
N ASN A 26 6.23 -16.48 14.11
CA ASN A 26 6.17 -17.93 13.98
C ASN A 26 4.73 -18.44 14.08
N LYS A 27 4.50 -19.70 13.66
CA LYS A 27 3.18 -20.34 13.69
C LYS A 27 2.55 -20.40 15.09
N ASP A 28 3.35 -20.30 16.16
CA ASP A 28 2.87 -20.28 17.54
C ASP A 28 2.21 -18.95 17.93
N GLY A 29 2.33 -17.91 17.11
CA GLY A 29 1.82 -16.56 17.39
C GLY A 29 2.49 -15.86 18.57
N LYS A 30 3.61 -16.39 19.07
CA LYS A 30 4.27 -15.94 20.31
C LYS A 30 5.74 -15.62 20.12
N THR A 31 6.41 -16.30 19.20
CA THR A 31 7.84 -16.12 18.96
C THR A 31 8.11 -15.49 17.61
N LEU A 32 9.28 -14.85 17.51
CA LEU A 32 9.77 -14.21 16.30
C LEU A 32 10.98 -14.96 15.76
N ARG A 33 11.11 -15.03 14.44
CA ARG A 33 12.32 -15.50 13.75
C ARG A 33 12.91 -14.38 12.90
N LEU A 34 14.24 -14.35 12.77
CA LEU A 34 14.91 -13.41 11.89
C LEU A 34 14.49 -13.63 10.43
N ASN A 35 14.27 -12.53 9.72
CA ASN A 35 14.10 -12.52 8.27
C ASN A 35 15.44 -12.28 7.57
N PRO A 36 16.06 -13.30 6.95
CA PRO A 36 17.31 -13.11 6.23
C PRO A 36 17.17 -12.21 4.99
N TYR A 37 15.95 -11.93 4.53
CA TYR A 37 15.67 -11.08 3.37
C TYR A 37 15.02 -9.75 3.75
N SER A 38 15.10 -9.35 5.02
CA SER A 38 14.54 -8.09 5.49
C SER A 38 15.08 -6.91 4.69
N TRP A 39 14.17 -6.05 4.25
CA TRP A 39 14.53 -4.82 3.55
C TRP A 39 15.30 -3.85 4.44
N ASN A 40 15.16 -3.97 5.78
CA ASN A 40 15.86 -3.08 6.70
C ASN A 40 17.39 -3.29 6.73
N LYS A 41 17.90 -4.31 6.03
CA LYS A 41 19.33 -4.48 5.77
C LYS A 41 19.92 -3.40 4.86
N TYR A 42 19.08 -2.77 4.03
CA TYR A 42 19.52 -1.80 3.03
C TYR A 42 18.86 -0.43 3.16
N ALA A 43 17.82 -0.29 3.98
CA ALA A 43 17.11 0.96 4.17
C ALA A 43 16.50 1.10 5.58
N SER A 44 16.31 2.34 6.04
CA SER A 44 15.40 2.60 7.16
C SER A 44 13.95 2.55 6.68
N ILE A 45 13.11 1.74 7.33
CA ILE A 45 11.72 1.50 6.92
C ILE A 45 10.75 2.05 7.96
N ILE A 46 9.74 2.77 7.48
CA ILE A 46 8.62 3.28 8.25
C ILE A 46 7.41 2.45 7.85
N PHE A 47 6.85 1.68 8.79
CA PHE A 47 5.57 0.99 8.61
C PHE A 47 4.48 1.87 9.21
N LEU A 48 3.58 2.39 8.39
CA LEU A 48 2.53 3.30 8.83
C LEU A 48 1.17 2.62 8.73
N GLU A 49 0.50 2.41 9.86
CA GLU A 49 -0.89 1.95 9.87
C GLU A 49 -1.81 3.13 9.53
N SER A 50 -2.47 3.06 8.38
CA SER A 50 -3.27 4.15 7.83
C SER A 50 -4.44 3.61 7.03
N PRO A 51 -5.59 4.31 7.00
CA PRO A 51 -5.93 5.54 7.75
C PRO A 51 -6.17 5.29 9.24
N ALA A 52 -6.57 6.34 9.98
CA ALA A 52 -7.12 6.16 11.33
C ALA A 52 -8.17 5.03 11.36
N TRP A 53 -8.19 4.30 12.47
CA TRP A 53 -8.96 3.05 12.67
C TRP A 53 -8.39 1.81 11.96
N THR A 54 -7.16 1.89 11.44
CA THR A 54 -6.39 0.74 10.94
C THR A 54 -5.44 0.25 12.04
N GLY A 55 -5.60 -0.99 12.48
CA GLY A 55 -4.75 -1.59 13.52
C GLY A 55 -4.74 -0.77 14.81
N TYR A 56 -3.58 -0.22 15.19
CA TYR A 56 -3.46 0.62 16.39
C TYR A 56 -3.68 2.11 16.14
N SER A 57 -3.84 2.56 14.90
CA SER A 57 -4.16 3.96 14.59
C SER A 57 -5.60 4.30 14.97
N TYR A 58 -5.84 5.45 15.59
CA TYR A 58 -7.17 5.87 16.07
C TYR A 58 -7.37 7.38 15.96
N ASN A 59 -8.64 7.83 16.06
CA ASN A 59 -9.01 9.25 16.08
C ASN A 59 -9.75 9.58 17.39
N THR A 60 -9.29 10.61 18.10
CA THR A 60 -9.88 11.05 19.38
C THR A 60 -10.98 12.10 19.23
N LYS A 61 -11.02 12.81 18.10
CA LYS A 61 -11.93 13.93 17.87
C LYS A 61 -13.26 13.52 17.25
N SER A 62 -13.26 12.44 16.49
CA SER A 62 -14.45 11.94 15.82
C SER A 62 -14.46 10.41 15.84
N LYS A 63 -15.62 9.84 16.18
CA LYS A 63 -15.89 8.40 16.01
C LYS A 63 -16.27 8.06 14.57
N ASN A 64 -16.40 9.05 13.69
CA ASN A 64 -16.66 8.80 12.28
C ASN A 64 -15.46 8.08 11.66
N VAL A 65 -15.71 6.90 11.13
CA VAL A 65 -14.71 6.10 10.42
C VAL A 65 -14.71 6.39 8.93
N SER A 66 -15.64 7.19 8.40
CA SER A 66 -15.68 7.53 6.97
C SER A 66 -14.44 8.30 6.55
N THR A 67 -13.85 7.90 5.44
CA THR A 67 -12.66 8.52 4.84
C THR A 67 -12.70 8.31 3.32
N ASN A 68 -11.89 9.04 2.57
CA ASN A 68 -11.66 8.86 1.14
C ASN A 68 -10.16 9.01 0.82
N ASP A 69 -9.78 8.76 -0.42
CA ASP A 69 -8.36 8.73 -0.82
C ASP A 69 -7.66 10.09 -0.61
N ASP A 70 -8.37 11.19 -0.85
CA ASP A 70 -7.84 12.55 -0.62
C ASP A 70 -7.57 12.80 0.86
N SER A 71 -8.52 12.47 1.75
CA SER A 71 -8.33 12.65 3.19
C SER A 71 -7.22 11.75 3.73
N VAL A 72 -7.13 10.50 3.25
CA VAL A 72 -6.04 9.57 3.60
C VAL A 72 -4.68 10.16 3.21
N ALA A 73 -4.56 10.74 2.01
CA ALA A 73 -3.31 11.36 1.57
C ALA A 73 -2.93 12.58 2.40
N VAL A 74 -3.90 13.42 2.80
CA VAL A 74 -3.67 14.56 3.70
C VAL A 74 -3.18 14.10 5.07
N GLU A 75 -3.81 13.08 5.65
CA GLU A 75 -3.43 12.50 6.95
C GLU A 75 -2.04 11.85 6.90
N ASN A 76 -1.76 11.06 5.86
CA ASN A 76 -0.45 10.45 5.66
C ASN A 76 0.65 11.50 5.46
N TYR A 77 0.37 12.56 4.71
CA TYR A 77 1.31 13.66 4.56
C TYR A 77 1.57 14.37 5.90
N ALA A 78 0.54 14.61 6.70
CA ALA A 78 0.70 15.16 8.05
C ALA A 78 1.57 14.25 8.94
N ALA A 79 1.33 12.95 8.94
CA ALA A 79 2.13 11.98 9.68
C ALA A 79 3.62 11.99 9.24
N LEU A 80 3.90 12.12 7.94
CA LEU A 80 5.26 12.25 7.44
C LEU A 80 5.93 13.56 7.89
N LYS A 81 5.21 14.69 7.87
CA LYS A 81 5.75 15.95 8.41
C LYS A 81 6.13 15.81 9.87
N ASP A 82 5.26 15.21 10.67
CA ASP A 82 5.50 14.99 12.10
C ASP A 82 6.69 14.05 12.32
N PHE A 83 6.81 12.97 11.53
CA PHE A 83 7.96 12.07 11.55
C PHE A 83 9.27 12.82 11.28
N PHE A 84 9.35 13.60 10.20
CA PHE A 84 10.58 14.31 9.83
C PHE A 84 10.90 15.48 10.78
N ASN A 85 9.89 16.09 11.40
CA ASN A 85 10.11 17.10 12.45
C ASN A 85 10.64 16.46 13.74
N LYS A 86 10.13 15.29 14.11
CA LYS A 86 10.61 14.53 15.27
C LYS A 86 11.99 13.93 15.05
N TYR A 87 12.29 13.49 13.84
CA TYR A 87 13.58 12.89 13.46
C TYR A 87 14.27 13.68 12.34
N PRO A 88 14.77 14.89 12.66
CA PRO A 88 15.33 15.81 11.66
C PRO A 88 16.57 15.25 10.94
N SER A 89 17.30 14.32 11.56
CA SER A 89 18.45 13.64 10.96
C SER A 89 18.10 12.85 9.69
N PHE A 90 16.83 12.49 9.47
CA PHE A 90 16.40 11.80 8.25
C PHE A 90 15.98 12.74 7.11
N LYS A 91 15.86 14.06 7.33
CA LYS A 91 15.32 14.99 6.30
C LYS A 91 16.13 14.99 5.00
N SER A 92 17.45 14.89 5.09
CA SER A 92 18.34 14.88 3.91
C SER A 92 18.36 13.53 3.19
N ASN A 93 17.90 12.44 3.83
CA ASN A 93 17.99 11.11 3.25
C ASN A 93 17.06 10.96 2.03
N PRO A 94 17.49 10.22 1.00
CA PRO A 94 16.59 9.79 -0.07
C PRO A 94 15.35 9.10 0.50
N PHE A 95 14.18 9.62 0.16
CA PHE A 95 12.91 9.10 0.62
C PHE A 95 12.15 8.44 -0.52
N TYR A 96 11.58 7.26 -0.26
CA TYR A 96 10.83 6.46 -1.23
C TYR A 96 9.51 6.04 -0.61
N LEU A 97 8.44 6.12 -1.38
CA LEU A 97 7.13 5.62 -1.01
C LEU A 97 6.93 4.23 -1.62
N THR A 98 6.59 3.25 -0.80
CA THR A 98 6.38 1.88 -1.26
C THR A 98 5.10 1.29 -0.66
N GLY A 99 4.46 0.38 -1.38
CA GLY A 99 3.27 -0.30 -0.86
C GLY A 99 2.71 -1.38 -1.76
N GLU A 100 1.68 -2.07 -1.27
CA GLU A 100 1.04 -3.20 -1.94
C GLU A 100 -0.49 -3.02 -2.10
N SER A 101 -1.08 -3.65 -3.13
CA SER A 101 -2.52 -3.77 -3.30
C SER A 101 -3.18 -2.40 -3.46
N TYR A 102 -4.17 -2.04 -2.64
CA TYR A 102 -4.82 -0.71 -2.68
C TYR A 102 -3.86 0.45 -2.36
N ALA A 103 -2.67 0.19 -1.83
CA ALA A 103 -1.63 1.22 -1.74
C ALA A 103 -1.21 1.75 -3.12
N ALA A 104 -1.56 1.08 -4.21
CA ALA A 104 -1.48 1.61 -5.57
C ALA A 104 -2.26 2.92 -5.78
N VAL A 105 -3.30 3.16 -4.98
CA VAL A 105 -4.02 4.44 -4.91
C VAL A 105 -3.35 5.39 -3.91
N TYR A 106 -2.98 4.88 -2.73
CA TYR A 106 -2.38 5.70 -1.66
C TYR A 106 -1.04 6.34 -2.06
N ILE A 107 -0.16 5.57 -2.70
CA ILE A 107 1.22 5.97 -2.98
C ILE A 107 1.29 7.12 -3.99
N PRO A 108 0.62 7.08 -5.17
CA PRO A 108 0.65 8.19 -6.11
C PRO A 108 0.01 9.47 -5.56
N ILE A 109 -1.13 9.38 -4.88
CA ILE A 109 -1.82 10.56 -4.33
C ILE A 109 -0.96 11.21 -3.24
N LEU A 110 -0.37 10.40 -2.35
CA LEU A 110 0.58 10.89 -1.34
C LEU A 110 1.83 11.52 -1.98
N ALA A 111 2.38 10.92 -3.05
CA ALA A 111 3.52 11.49 -3.78
C ALA A 111 3.21 12.90 -4.30
N VAL A 112 2.03 13.07 -4.93
CA VAL A 112 1.54 14.39 -5.38
C VAL A 112 1.45 15.37 -4.20
N LYS A 113 0.88 14.94 -3.06
CA LYS A 113 0.78 15.82 -1.87
C LYS A 113 2.13 16.21 -1.27
N ILE A 114 3.11 15.31 -1.28
CA ILE A 114 4.47 15.65 -0.89
C ILE A 114 5.07 16.68 -1.84
N LEU A 115 4.95 16.48 -3.16
CA LEU A 115 5.52 17.39 -4.16
C LEU A 115 4.89 18.79 -4.08
N GLU A 116 3.56 18.87 -3.94
CA GLU A 116 2.82 20.13 -3.76
C GLU A 116 3.23 20.83 -2.45
N GLY A 117 3.36 20.07 -1.36
CA GLY A 117 3.68 20.56 -0.03
C GLY A 117 5.16 20.83 0.22
N ASN A 118 6.06 20.42 -0.67
CA ASN A 118 7.51 20.40 -0.43
C ASN A 118 8.16 21.78 -0.36
N LYS A 119 7.41 22.84 -0.70
CA LYS A 119 7.82 24.22 -0.44
C LYS A 119 8.03 24.52 1.05
N ALA A 120 7.44 23.72 1.95
CA ALA A 120 7.48 23.95 3.40
C ALA A 120 8.29 22.92 4.22
N THR A 121 8.45 21.68 3.75
CA THR A 121 8.91 20.54 4.58
C THR A 121 10.18 19.85 4.08
N GLN A 122 10.57 20.07 2.82
CA GLN A 122 11.79 19.55 2.20
C GLN A 122 11.98 18.02 2.33
N ILE A 123 10.92 17.24 2.20
CA ILE A 123 11.02 15.77 2.09
C ILE A 123 11.73 15.43 0.77
N ASN A 124 12.90 14.79 0.85
CA ASN A 124 13.73 14.44 -0.31
C ASN A 124 13.20 13.20 -1.07
N LEU A 125 11.99 13.30 -1.63
CA LEU A 125 11.34 12.23 -2.38
C LEU A 125 12.11 11.91 -3.67
N LYS A 126 12.45 10.62 -3.86
CA LYS A 126 13.22 10.13 -5.02
C LYS A 126 12.49 9.13 -5.90
N GLY A 127 11.46 8.47 -5.39
CA GLY A 127 10.71 7.51 -6.20
C GLY A 127 9.60 6.79 -5.45
N VAL A 128 8.90 5.96 -6.21
CA VAL A 128 7.81 5.12 -5.75
C VAL A 128 8.01 3.68 -6.20
N ALA A 129 7.52 2.69 -5.44
CA ALA A 129 7.41 1.30 -5.87
C ALA A 129 6.09 0.70 -5.39
N ILE A 130 5.38 -0.02 -6.26
CA ILE A 130 4.05 -0.56 -5.98
C ILE A 130 4.04 -2.05 -6.33
N GLY A 131 3.75 -2.91 -5.35
CA GLY A 131 3.60 -4.35 -5.54
C GLY A 131 2.13 -4.73 -5.76
N ASN A 132 1.85 -5.56 -6.77
CA ASN A 132 0.53 -6.16 -7.02
C ASN A 132 -0.65 -5.16 -6.89
N GLY A 133 -0.45 -3.96 -7.45
CA GLY A 133 -1.31 -2.81 -7.21
C GLY A 133 -2.58 -2.77 -8.05
N VAL A 134 -3.67 -2.25 -7.47
CA VAL A 134 -4.89 -1.86 -8.23
C VAL A 134 -4.66 -0.49 -8.85
N LEU A 135 -4.14 -0.46 -10.08
CA LEU A 135 -3.79 0.79 -10.79
C LEU A 135 -4.94 1.35 -11.65
N SER A 136 -5.80 0.47 -12.16
CA SER A 136 -6.93 0.81 -13.02
C SER A 136 -7.98 -0.27 -12.92
N ASP A 137 -9.21 0.11 -12.54
CA ASP A 137 -10.34 -0.82 -12.45
C ASP A 137 -10.66 -1.45 -13.80
N SER A 138 -10.55 -0.68 -14.89
CA SER A 138 -10.80 -1.18 -16.25
C SER A 138 -9.77 -2.25 -16.64
N LEU A 139 -8.48 -1.98 -16.47
CA LEU A 139 -7.44 -2.96 -16.80
C LEU A 139 -7.55 -4.19 -15.90
N HIS A 140 -7.81 -4.01 -14.59
CA HIS A 140 -7.99 -5.12 -13.68
C HIS A 140 -9.20 -6.01 -14.08
N THR A 141 -10.34 -5.41 -14.36
CA THR A 141 -11.56 -6.11 -14.79
C THR A 141 -11.37 -6.86 -16.11
N ASN A 142 -10.61 -6.28 -17.04
CA ASN A 142 -10.36 -6.90 -18.34
C ASN A 142 -9.35 -8.06 -18.25
N THR A 143 -8.37 -7.99 -17.34
CA THR A 143 -7.27 -8.95 -17.29
C THR A 143 -7.51 -10.09 -16.30
N LEU A 144 -8.27 -9.86 -15.22
CA LEU A 144 -8.52 -10.86 -14.19
C LEU A 144 -9.23 -12.11 -14.75
N PRO A 145 -10.32 -12.02 -15.55
CA PRO A 145 -10.98 -13.20 -16.10
C PRO A 145 -10.07 -14.00 -17.03
N LEU A 146 -9.27 -13.32 -17.84
CA LEU A 146 -8.26 -13.95 -18.69
C LEU A 146 -7.21 -14.70 -17.84
N TYR A 147 -6.74 -14.07 -16.76
CA TYR A 147 -5.81 -14.70 -15.82
C TYR A 147 -6.43 -15.95 -15.19
N LEU A 148 -7.68 -15.87 -14.71
CA LEU A 148 -8.38 -16.99 -14.08
C LEU A 148 -8.53 -18.17 -15.05
N TYR A 149 -8.97 -17.91 -16.29
CA TYR A 149 -9.17 -18.97 -17.29
C TYR A 149 -7.84 -19.60 -17.73
N SER A 150 -6.84 -18.77 -18.08
CA SER A 150 -5.52 -19.27 -18.53
C SER A 150 -4.75 -20.07 -17.47
N HIS A 151 -5.12 -19.93 -16.19
CA HIS A 151 -4.53 -20.68 -15.08
C HIS A 151 -5.43 -21.80 -14.55
N GLY A 152 -6.53 -22.12 -15.24
CA GLY A 152 -7.45 -23.21 -14.88
C GLY A 152 -8.18 -22.98 -13.56
N LEU A 153 -8.37 -21.72 -13.14
CA LEU A 153 -9.09 -21.35 -11.92
C LEU A 153 -10.60 -21.22 -12.14
N ILE A 154 -11.02 -21.08 -13.40
CA ILE A 154 -12.41 -21.13 -13.85
C ILE A 154 -12.51 -22.07 -15.05
N ASP A 155 -13.68 -22.67 -15.25
CA ASP A 155 -13.95 -23.54 -16.37
C ASP A 155 -14.38 -22.76 -17.63
N GLU A 156 -14.55 -23.52 -18.72
CA GLU A 156 -14.99 -22.98 -20.01
C GLU A 156 -16.37 -22.33 -19.93
N GLU A 157 -17.28 -22.85 -19.11
CA GLU A 157 -18.65 -22.33 -19.01
C GLU A 157 -18.65 -20.92 -18.41
N VAL A 158 -17.91 -20.71 -17.31
CA VAL A 158 -17.74 -19.39 -16.69
C VAL A 158 -17.02 -18.43 -17.64
N TRP A 159 -16.01 -18.90 -18.37
CA TRP A 159 -15.29 -18.09 -19.36
C TRP A 159 -16.20 -17.61 -20.49
N GLN A 160 -17.00 -18.49 -21.08
CA GLN A 160 -17.94 -18.14 -22.14
C GLN A 160 -19.06 -17.21 -21.64
N SER A 161 -19.51 -17.38 -20.38
CA SER A 161 -20.45 -16.44 -19.75
C SER A 161 -19.84 -15.04 -19.61
N PHE A 162 -18.58 -14.93 -19.18
CA PHE A 162 -17.89 -13.64 -19.10
C PHE A 162 -17.75 -13.01 -20.49
N GLN A 163 -17.29 -13.79 -21.48
CA GLN A 163 -17.14 -13.30 -22.84
C GLN A 163 -18.44 -12.80 -23.47
N SER A 164 -19.59 -13.42 -23.16
CA SER A 164 -20.88 -13.03 -23.75
C SER A 164 -21.55 -11.86 -23.03
N GLN A 165 -21.36 -11.72 -21.71
CA GLN A 165 -22.04 -10.69 -20.90
C GLN A 165 -21.22 -9.42 -20.73
N CYS A 166 -19.89 -9.53 -20.69
CA CYS A 166 -19.00 -8.42 -20.32
C CYS A 166 -18.18 -7.89 -21.51
N CYS A 167 -18.10 -8.64 -22.61
CA CYS A 167 -17.41 -8.24 -23.81
C CYS A 167 -18.37 -8.41 -24.99
N ASN A 168 -18.55 -7.43 -25.87
CA ASN A 168 -19.31 -7.66 -27.10
C ASN A 168 -18.43 -8.47 -28.10
N GLY A 169 -18.01 -9.69 -27.75
CA GLY A 169 -17.21 -10.58 -28.60
C GLY A 169 -15.73 -10.19 -28.77
N CYS A 170 -15.10 -9.59 -27.76
CA CYS A 170 -13.79 -8.92 -27.90
C CYS A 170 -12.54 -9.83 -27.98
N MET A 171 -12.65 -11.15 -27.83
CA MET A 171 -11.48 -12.05 -27.84
C MET A 171 -11.74 -13.36 -28.60
N GLY A 172 -12.13 -13.20 -29.86
CA GLY A 172 -12.08 -14.24 -30.90
C GLY A 172 -11.06 -13.89 -31.97
#